data_AF-T0YFI0-F1
#
_entry.id   AF-T0YFI0-F1
#
_cell.length_a   1.000
_cell.length_b   1.000
_cell.length_c   1.000
_cell.angle_alpha   90.00
_cell.angle_beta   90.00
_cell.angle_gamma   90.00
#
_symmetry.space_group_name_H-M   'P 1'
#
loop_
_entity.id
_entity.type
_entity.pdbx_description
1 polymer ?
#
loop_
_entity_poly.entity_id
_entity_poly.type
_entity_poly.pdbx_seq_one_letter_code
_entity_poly.pdbx_strand_id
1 'polypeptide(L)'
;MELEEFDAQAPLQGLLEKALVLALEERLLDNAVLAQSLTEAQALWALREQISEAQKREGISIKHDISVPVSRIPEFIELAGKNLETAFPGIRVVCFGHVGDGNLHYNLSFANPERNRTLVPQTPAVNRIVHDVVSALNGSISAEHGIGQLKVQELVHYKDPVALDLMKKLKMLLDPQGLLNPGKILA
;
A
#
# COMPACT_ATOMS: atom_id res chain seq x y z
N MET A 1 -9.35 6.51 31.23
CA MET A 1 -10.47 6.13 30.35
C MET A 1 -10.42 4.62 30.27
N GLU A 2 -11.22 3.95 31.08
CA GLU A 2 -11.23 2.50 31.18
C GLU A 2 -11.88 1.94 29.91
N LEU A 3 -11.14 1.10 29.18
CA LEU A 3 -11.69 0.30 28.10
C LEU A 3 -12.56 -0.78 28.77
N GLU A 4 -13.87 -0.54 28.85
CA GLU A 4 -14.84 -1.55 29.30
C GLU A 4 -14.71 -2.83 28.46
N GLU A 5 -14.79 -3.96 29.15
CA GLU A 5 -14.67 -5.32 28.61
C GLU A 5 -15.46 -5.50 27.32
N PHE A 6 -14.75 -5.92 26.26
CA PHE A 6 -15.36 -6.47 25.07
C PHE A 6 -15.98 -7.82 25.43
N ASP A 7 -17.32 -7.87 25.58
CA ASP A 7 -18.05 -9.13 25.68
C ASP A 7 -17.90 -9.91 24.36
N ALA A 8 -17.10 -10.97 24.40
CA ALA A 8 -16.85 -11.85 23.26
C ALA A 8 -18.09 -12.64 22.80
N GLN A 9 -19.21 -12.59 23.55
CA GLN A 9 -20.49 -13.20 23.19
C GLN A 9 -21.50 -12.20 22.59
N ALA A 10 -21.19 -10.90 22.57
CA ALA A 10 -22.07 -9.91 21.96
C ALA A 10 -22.18 -10.12 20.44
N PRO A 11 -23.37 -9.94 19.83
CA PRO A 11 -23.52 -9.99 18.39
C PRO A 11 -22.56 -8.97 17.73
N LEU A 12 -21.81 -9.41 16.71
CA LEU A 12 -20.81 -8.58 16.01
C LEU A 12 -21.34 -7.19 15.61
N GLN A 13 -22.62 -7.14 15.23
CA GLN A 13 -23.30 -5.89 14.90
C GLN A 13 -23.36 -4.92 16.08
N GLY A 14 -23.70 -5.38 17.28
CA GLY A 14 -23.76 -4.53 18.47
C GLY A 14 -22.38 -4.00 18.88
N LEU A 15 -21.33 -4.81 18.72
CA LEU A 15 -19.95 -4.38 18.96
C LEU A 15 -19.52 -3.28 17.96
N LEU A 16 -19.87 -3.45 16.69
CA LEU A 16 -19.59 -2.46 15.65
C LEU A 16 -20.33 -1.14 15.92
N GLU A 17 -21.62 -1.20 16.25
CA GLU A 17 -22.43 -0.03 16.58
C GLU A 17 -21.84 0.72 17.79
N LYS A 18 -21.49 0.01 18.87
CA LYS A 18 -20.84 0.61 20.05
C LYS A 18 -19.53 1.31 19.67
N ALA A 19 -18.68 0.66 18.85
CA ALA A 19 -17.41 1.23 18.42
C ALA A 19 -17.59 2.50 17.58
N LEU A 20 -18.58 2.53 16.67
CA LEU A 20 -18.86 3.70 15.84
C LEU A 20 -19.41 4.87 16.66
N VAL A 21 -20.29 4.61 17.63
CA VAL A 21 -20.79 5.64 18.55
C VAL A 21 -19.64 6.27 19.34
N LEU A 22 -18.77 5.45 19.93
CA LEU A 22 -17.59 5.95 20.65
C LEU A 22 -16.69 6.79 19.74
N ALA A 23 -16.42 6.33 18.51
CA ALA A 23 -15.60 7.07 17.56
C ALA A 23 -16.21 8.43 17.14
N LEU A 24 -17.54 8.53 17.07
CA LEU A 24 -18.24 9.81 16.84
C LEU A 24 -18.15 10.74 18.07
N GLU A 25 -18.34 10.21 19.28
CA GLU A 25 -18.24 10.97 20.53
C GLU A 25 -16.83 11.54 20.75
N GLU A 26 -15.80 10.74 20.44
CA GLU A 26 -14.40 11.14 20.48
C GLU A 26 -13.96 12.00 19.27
N ARG A 27 -14.87 12.25 18.31
CA ARG A 27 -14.61 13.00 17.08
C ARG A 27 -13.46 12.41 16.24
N LEU A 28 -13.32 11.10 16.28
CA LEU A 28 -12.44 10.35 15.36
C LEU A 28 -13.09 10.18 13.98
N LEU A 29 -14.41 10.36 13.88
CA LEU A 29 -15.21 10.31 12.65
C LEU A 29 -16.19 11.49 12.61
N ASP A 30 -16.45 12.04 11.42
CA ASP A 30 -17.49 13.05 11.21
C ASP A 30 -18.87 12.42 10.96
N ASN A 31 -18.90 11.23 10.33
CA ASN A 31 -20.12 10.51 9.98
C ASN A 31 -19.83 9.01 9.80
N ALA A 32 -20.85 8.17 9.93
CA ALA A 32 -20.78 6.73 9.67
C ALA A 32 -22.08 6.26 9.01
N VAL A 33 -21.96 5.30 8.08
CA VAL A 33 -23.10 4.62 7.45
C VAL A 33 -22.94 3.12 7.66
N LEU A 34 -23.98 2.47 8.19
CA LEU A 34 -24.05 1.03 8.37
C LEU A 34 -25.02 0.42 7.36
N ALA A 35 -24.56 -0.53 6.56
CA ALA A 35 -25.42 -1.27 5.65
C ALA A 35 -26.47 -2.07 6.42
N GLN A 36 -27.74 -1.93 6.02
CA GLN A 36 -28.91 -2.62 6.56
C GLN A 36 -29.37 -3.78 5.66
N SER A 37 -28.70 -3.99 4.53
CA SER A 37 -28.98 -5.08 3.59
C SER A 37 -27.72 -5.55 2.87
N LEU A 38 -27.78 -6.75 2.27
CA LEU A 38 -26.68 -7.25 1.44
C LEU A 38 -26.42 -6.36 0.23
N THR A 39 -27.46 -5.77 -0.36
CA THR A 39 -27.32 -4.84 -1.49
C THR A 39 -26.55 -3.58 -1.08
N GLU A 40 -26.83 -3.02 0.09
CA GLU A 40 -26.08 -1.88 0.63
C GLU A 40 -24.64 -2.27 0.97
N ALA A 41 -24.43 -3.44 1.57
CA ALA A 41 -23.09 -3.94 1.86
C ALA A 41 -22.25 -4.10 0.58
N GLN A 42 -22.84 -4.67 -0.47
CA GLN A 42 -22.21 -4.79 -1.79
C GLN A 42 -21.90 -3.43 -2.41
N ALA A 43 -22.78 -2.44 -2.25
CA ALA A 43 -22.53 -1.08 -2.73
C ALA A 43 -21.34 -0.43 -2.01
N LEU A 44 -21.22 -0.61 -0.69
CA LEU A 44 -20.06 -0.13 0.08
C LEU A 44 -18.76 -0.84 -0.33
N TRP A 45 -18.79 -2.16 -0.52
CA TRP A 45 -17.65 -2.93 -1.02
C TRP A 45 -17.21 -2.47 -2.41
N ALA A 46 -18.17 -2.21 -3.30
CA ALA A 46 -17.89 -1.73 -4.65
C ALA A 46 -17.09 -0.41 -4.64
N LEU A 47 -17.33 0.49 -3.69
CA LEU A 47 -16.53 1.72 -3.55
C LEU A 47 -15.04 1.42 -3.34
N ARG A 48 -14.71 0.41 -2.52
CA ARG A 48 -13.33 0.00 -2.21
C ARG A 48 -12.71 -0.84 -3.33
N GLU A 49 -13.44 -1.79 -3.87
CA GLU A 49 -12.94 -2.73 -4.87
C GLU A 49 -12.71 -2.06 -6.23
N GLN A 50 -13.49 -1.03 -6.56
CA GLN A 50 -13.42 -0.35 -7.85
C GLN A 50 -12.39 0.77 -7.92
N ILE A 51 -11.66 1.09 -6.83
CA ILE A 51 -10.65 2.17 -6.82
C ILE A 51 -9.62 2.00 -7.94
N SER A 52 -9.06 0.80 -8.08
CA SER A 52 -8.05 0.50 -9.11
C SER A 52 -8.56 0.70 -10.54
N GLU A 53 -9.81 0.33 -10.81
CA GLU A 53 -10.44 0.52 -12.12
C GLU A 53 -10.81 1.99 -12.36
N ALA A 54 -11.26 2.71 -11.34
CA ALA A 54 -11.51 4.15 -11.41
C ALA A 54 -10.23 4.91 -11.77
N GLN A 55 -9.10 4.60 -11.11
CA GLN A 55 -7.81 5.19 -11.42
C GLN A 55 -7.34 4.89 -12.85
N LYS A 56 -7.54 3.66 -13.32
CA LYS A 56 -7.18 3.27 -14.68
C LYS A 56 -7.95 4.10 -15.73
N ARG A 57 -9.22 4.42 -15.47
CA ARG A 57 -10.04 5.30 -16.32
C ARG A 57 -9.58 6.76 -16.27
N GLU A 58 -9.06 7.20 -15.13
CA GLU A 58 -8.54 8.56 -14.93
C GLU A 58 -7.19 8.79 -15.66
N GLY A 59 -6.40 7.73 -15.84
CA GLY A 59 -5.22 7.76 -16.70
C GLY A 59 -4.04 6.97 -16.14
N ILE A 60 -2.84 7.29 -16.65
CA ILE A 60 -1.60 6.63 -16.23
C ILE A 60 -1.30 6.98 -14.77
N SER A 61 -0.91 5.97 -13.99
CA SER A 61 -0.43 6.12 -12.62
C SER A 61 0.80 5.27 -12.39
N ILE A 62 1.71 5.75 -11.54
CA ILE A 62 2.75 4.90 -10.95
C ILE A 62 2.15 4.25 -9.72
N LYS A 63 2.28 2.92 -9.62
CA LYS A 63 1.67 2.14 -8.55
C LYS A 63 2.72 1.56 -7.62
N HIS A 64 2.50 1.72 -6.32
CA HIS A 64 3.29 1.06 -5.30
C HIS A 64 2.40 0.17 -4.47
N ASP A 65 2.92 -1.00 -4.17
CA ASP A 65 2.34 -1.95 -3.22
C ASP A 65 3.39 -2.16 -2.13
N ILE A 66 3.18 -1.52 -0.98
CA ILE A 66 4.16 -1.43 0.10
C ILE A 66 3.51 -1.76 1.42
N SER A 67 4.33 -2.03 2.43
CA SER A 67 3.88 -2.08 3.82
C SER A 67 4.81 -1.33 4.74
N VAL A 68 4.25 -0.77 5.82
CA VAL A 68 4.99 -0.18 6.95
C VAL A 68 4.32 -0.67 8.25
N PRO A 69 4.99 -0.60 9.42
CA PRO A 69 4.31 -0.86 10.69
C PRO A 69 3.05 -0.01 10.81
N VAL A 70 1.93 -0.59 11.29
CA VAL A 70 0.61 0.08 11.34
C VAL A 70 0.69 1.45 12.05
N SER A 71 1.44 1.52 13.14
CA SER A 71 1.66 2.76 13.91
C SER A 71 2.43 3.85 13.16
N ARG A 72 3.08 3.50 12.03
CA ARG A 72 3.90 4.40 11.19
C ARG A 72 3.20 4.79 9.89
N ILE A 73 1.98 4.31 9.63
CA ILE A 73 1.21 4.69 8.44
C ILE A 73 1.05 6.22 8.32
N PRO A 74 0.66 6.98 9.37
CA PRO A 74 0.51 8.42 9.25
C PRO A 74 1.83 9.12 8.88
N GLU A 75 2.92 8.72 9.53
CA GLU A 75 4.27 9.25 9.27
C GLU A 75 4.73 8.95 7.84
N PHE A 76 4.48 7.74 7.33
CA PHE A 76 4.76 7.39 5.94
C PHE A 76 4.01 8.29 4.95
N ILE A 77 2.69 8.45 5.14
CA ILE A 77 1.83 9.24 4.25
C ILE A 77 2.31 10.69 4.19
N GLU A 78 2.63 11.29 5.35
CA GLU A 78 3.11 12.66 5.43
C GLU A 78 4.49 12.84 4.77
N LEU A 79 5.46 12.00 5.15
CA LEU A 79 6.84 12.15 4.68
C LEU A 79 6.98 11.85 3.18
N ALA A 80 6.40 10.74 2.71
CA ALA A 80 6.41 10.40 1.29
C ALA A 80 5.64 11.46 0.47
N GLY A 81 4.48 11.91 0.96
CA GLY A 81 3.68 12.94 0.29
C GLY A 81 4.43 14.26 0.13
N LYS A 82 5.09 14.74 1.20
CA LYS A 82 5.89 15.96 1.17
C LYS A 82 7.09 15.86 0.23
N ASN A 83 7.81 14.73 0.25
CA ASN A 83 8.96 14.52 -0.62
C ASN A 83 8.53 14.47 -2.09
N LEU A 84 7.39 13.82 -2.38
CA LEU A 84 6.82 13.76 -3.71
C LEU A 84 6.32 15.12 -4.21
N GLU A 85 5.63 15.90 -3.38
CA GLU A 85 5.17 17.23 -3.76
C GLU A 85 6.36 18.17 -4.04
N THR A 86 7.45 18.03 -3.28
CA THR A 86 8.68 18.81 -3.52
C THR A 86 9.33 18.46 -4.86
N ALA A 87 9.44 17.17 -5.19
CA ALA A 87 10.09 16.70 -6.42
C ALA A 87 9.18 16.81 -7.66
N PHE A 88 7.87 16.66 -7.48
CA PHE A 88 6.86 16.63 -8.52
C PHE A 88 5.65 17.49 -8.13
N PRO A 89 5.77 18.84 -8.15
CA PRO A 89 4.71 19.72 -7.68
C PRO A 89 3.33 19.46 -8.30
N GLY A 90 2.31 19.35 -7.45
CA GLY A 90 0.93 19.02 -7.83
C GLY A 90 0.68 17.54 -8.10
N ILE A 91 1.61 16.64 -7.74
CA ILE A 91 1.37 15.20 -7.80
C ILE A 91 0.32 14.83 -6.75
N ARG A 92 -0.66 14.03 -7.16
CA ARG A 92 -1.71 13.55 -6.28
C ARG A 92 -1.38 12.14 -5.81
N VAL A 93 -1.51 11.96 -4.51
CA VAL A 93 -1.44 10.66 -3.86
C VAL A 93 -2.84 10.08 -3.79
N VAL A 94 -2.99 8.86 -4.28
CA VAL A 94 -4.19 8.03 -4.06
C VAL A 94 -3.76 6.84 -3.23
N CYS A 95 -3.97 6.95 -1.91
CA CYS A 95 -3.54 5.98 -0.92
C CYS A 95 -4.75 5.23 -0.35
N PHE A 96 -4.75 3.91 -0.48
CA PHE A 96 -5.77 3.01 0.05
C PHE A 96 -5.12 1.65 0.32
N GLY A 97 -5.77 0.74 1.04
CA GLY A 97 -5.17 -0.58 1.31
C GLY A 97 -5.78 -1.29 2.49
N HIS A 98 -4.97 -2.12 3.13
CA HIS A 98 -5.31 -2.96 4.27
C HIS A 98 -4.66 -2.36 5.52
N VAL A 99 -5.34 -1.39 6.14
CA VAL A 99 -4.76 -0.64 7.27
C VAL A 99 -4.37 -1.54 8.46
N GLY A 100 -5.10 -2.65 8.65
CA GLY A 100 -4.91 -3.56 9.77
C GLY A 100 -3.61 -4.36 9.75
N ASP A 101 -2.99 -4.55 8.58
CA ASP A 101 -1.71 -5.26 8.44
C ASP A 101 -0.56 -4.35 7.96
N GLY A 102 -0.85 -3.07 7.72
CA GLY A 102 0.13 -2.08 7.31
C GLY A 102 0.35 -1.99 5.80
N ASN A 103 -0.39 -2.74 4.98
CA ASN A 103 -0.28 -2.68 3.52
C ASN A 103 -1.02 -1.48 2.92
N LEU A 104 -0.29 -0.68 2.14
CA LEU A 104 -0.81 0.45 1.38
C LEU A 104 -0.54 0.25 -0.12
N HIS A 105 -1.60 0.44 -0.91
CA HIS A 105 -1.49 0.80 -2.32
C HIS A 105 -1.31 2.31 -2.42
N TYR A 106 -0.10 2.74 -2.76
CA TYR A 106 0.31 4.14 -2.78
C TYR A 106 0.53 4.60 -4.23
N ASN A 107 -0.58 4.97 -4.86
CA ASN A 107 -0.63 5.25 -6.30
C ASN A 107 -0.50 6.74 -6.58
N LEU A 108 0.23 7.08 -7.64
CA LEU A 108 0.65 8.45 -7.92
C LEU A 108 0.27 8.85 -9.34
N SER A 109 -0.40 9.98 -9.46
CA SER A 109 -0.78 10.59 -10.73
C SER A 109 -1.02 12.09 -10.53
N PHE A 110 -1.05 12.86 -11.60
CA PHE A 110 -1.56 14.23 -11.62
C PHE A 110 -3.07 14.22 -11.86
N ALA A 111 -3.74 15.30 -11.44
CA ALA A 111 -5.15 15.53 -11.77
C ALA A 111 -5.38 15.78 -13.27
N ASN A 112 -4.36 16.26 -13.99
CA ASN A 112 -4.38 16.39 -15.44
C ASN A 112 -3.81 15.12 -16.11
N PRO A 113 -4.63 14.31 -16.81
CA PRO A 113 -4.18 13.06 -17.43
C PRO A 113 -3.07 13.23 -18.46
N GLU A 114 -3.01 14.37 -19.16
CA GLU A 114 -1.97 14.65 -20.16
C GLU A 114 -0.59 14.77 -19.51
N ARG A 115 -0.54 15.32 -18.29
CA ARG A 115 0.69 15.42 -17.51
C ARG A 115 1.18 14.05 -17.02
N ASN A 116 0.29 13.06 -16.88
CA ASN A 116 0.69 11.71 -16.46
C ASN A 116 1.62 11.02 -17.47
N ARG A 117 1.58 11.39 -18.75
CA ARG A 117 2.51 10.87 -19.76
C ARG A 117 3.96 11.23 -19.45
N THR A 118 4.21 12.38 -18.81
CA THR A 118 5.56 12.80 -18.41
C THR A 118 6.06 12.06 -17.17
N LEU A 119 5.16 11.37 -16.43
CA LEU A 119 5.49 10.69 -15.19
C LEU A 119 6.11 9.30 -15.43
N VAL A 120 5.73 8.63 -16.52
CA VAL A 120 6.27 7.30 -16.91
C VAL A 120 7.80 7.25 -16.92
N PRO A 121 8.53 8.14 -17.62
CA PRO A 121 10.00 8.12 -17.61
C PRO A 121 10.59 8.48 -16.24
N GLN A 122 9.82 9.10 -15.36
CA GLN A 122 10.23 9.47 -14.00
C GLN A 122 9.99 8.35 -12.97
N THR A 123 9.45 7.20 -13.39
CA THR A 123 9.15 6.06 -12.50
C THR A 123 10.33 5.71 -11.57
N PRO A 124 11.60 5.63 -12.03
CA PRO A 124 12.71 5.32 -11.12
C PRO A 124 12.90 6.35 -10.00
N ALA A 125 12.76 7.64 -10.30
CA ALA A 125 12.91 8.71 -9.32
C ALA A 125 11.74 8.72 -8.32
N VAL A 126 10.53 8.47 -8.80
CA VAL A 126 9.33 8.36 -7.96
C VAL A 126 9.43 7.14 -7.04
N ASN A 127 9.78 5.97 -7.58
CA ASN A 127 9.99 4.75 -6.81
C ASN A 127 11.02 4.96 -5.71
N ARG A 128 12.13 5.63 -6.03
CA ARG A 128 13.20 5.95 -5.07
C ARG A 128 12.64 6.71 -3.86
N ILE A 129 11.91 7.80 -4.10
CA ILE A 129 11.32 8.61 -3.02
C ILE A 129 10.41 7.78 -2.12
N VAL A 130 9.54 6.97 -2.69
CA VAL A 130 8.60 6.15 -1.91
C VAL A 130 9.35 5.06 -1.14
N HIS A 131 10.18 4.28 -1.82
CA HIS A 131 10.85 3.14 -1.23
C HIS A 131 11.92 3.52 -0.20
N ASP A 132 12.59 4.68 -0.35
CA ASP A 132 13.52 5.19 0.67
C ASP A 132 12.79 5.47 1.98
N VAL A 133 11.59 6.07 1.93
CA VAL A 133 10.76 6.31 3.12
C VAL A 133 10.26 4.99 3.71
N VAL A 134 9.79 4.05 2.88
CA VAL A 134 9.40 2.71 3.33
C VAL A 134 10.55 2.03 4.07
N SER A 135 11.75 2.06 3.49
CA SER A 135 12.93 1.44 4.09
C SER A 135 13.33 2.12 5.40
N ALA A 136 13.28 3.45 5.48
CA ALA A 136 13.58 4.20 6.69
C ALA A 136 12.61 3.88 7.84
N LEU A 137 11.37 3.50 7.52
CA LEU A 137 10.34 3.10 8.48
C LEU A 137 10.30 1.59 8.73
N ASN A 138 11.32 0.84 8.29
CA ASN A 138 11.41 -0.62 8.41
C ASN A 138 10.22 -1.36 7.76
N GLY A 139 9.76 -0.84 6.62
CA GLY A 139 8.70 -1.43 5.82
C GLY A 139 9.19 -2.38 4.72
N SER A 140 8.26 -2.84 3.88
CA SER A 140 8.52 -3.64 2.68
C SER A 140 8.13 -2.89 1.41
N ILE A 141 9.03 -2.87 0.41
CA ILE A 141 8.76 -2.33 -0.94
C ILE A 141 7.80 -3.21 -1.78
N SER A 142 7.42 -4.37 -1.23
CA SER A 142 6.45 -5.27 -1.84
C SER A 142 5.70 -6.03 -0.75
N ALA A 143 4.44 -5.69 -0.54
CA ALA A 143 3.61 -6.34 0.46
C ALA A 143 3.00 -7.64 -0.07
N GLU A 144 2.33 -7.57 -1.23
CA GLU A 144 1.53 -8.68 -1.77
C GLU A 144 2.01 -9.13 -3.16
N HIS A 145 2.40 -8.19 -4.03
CA HIS A 145 2.63 -8.48 -5.46
C HIS A 145 3.97 -9.18 -5.77
N GLY A 146 4.84 -9.33 -4.76
CA GLY A 146 6.18 -9.87 -4.91
C GLY A 146 7.12 -9.04 -5.80
N ILE A 147 8.31 -9.59 -6.05
CA ILE A 147 9.38 -8.88 -6.77
C ILE A 147 9.24 -9.00 -8.30
N GLY A 148 8.92 -10.21 -8.78
CA GLY A 148 8.82 -10.51 -10.21
C GLY A 148 10.07 -10.08 -10.98
N GLN A 149 9.88 -9.53 -12.18
CA GLN A 149 10.97 -8.91 -12.96
C GLN A 149 11.10 -7.41 -12.70
N LEU A 150 9.98 -6.75 -12.34
CA LEU A 150 9.91 -5.29 -12.25
C LEU A 150 10.70 -4.72 -11.07
N LYS A 151 10.78 -5.44 -9.96
CA LYS A 151 11.41 -4.95 -8.72
C LYS A 151 12.75 -5.61 -8.42
N VAL A 152 13.38 -6.31 -9.37
CA VAL A 152 14.66 -7.01 -9.11
C VAL A 152 15.76 -6.05 -8.66
N GLN A 153 15.88 -4.90 -9.34
CA GLN A 153 16.88 -3.89 -8.97
C GLN A 153 16.56 -3.22 -7.63
N GLU A 154 15.27 -3.00 -7.35
CA GLU A 154 14.81 -2.50 -6.04
C GLU A 154 15.13 -3.50 -4.92
N LEU A 155 14.91 -4.81 -5.14
CA LEU A 155 15.25 -5.84 -4.18
C LEU A 155 16.74 -5.82 -3.85
N VAL A 156 17.61 -5.73 -4.87
CA VAL A 156 19.07 -5.64 -4.65
C VAL A 156 19.43 -4.41 -3.83
N HIS A 157 18.69 -3.31 -4.00
CA HIS A 157 18.96 -2.07 -3.31
C HIS A 157 18.55 -2.09 -1.83
N TYR A 158 17.35 -2.58 -1.50
CA TYR A 158 16.79 -2.47 -0.15
C TYR A 158 16.89 -3.73 0.70
N LYS A 159 17.18 -4.89 0.10
CA LYS A 159 17.23 -6.14 0.86
C LYS A 159 18.60 -6.30 1.52
N ASP A 160 18.58 -6.87 2.71
CA ASP A 160 19.79 -7.25 3.43
C ASP A 160 20.74 -8.08 2.53
N PRO A 161 22.03 -7.70 2.44
CA PRO A 161 22.99 -8.38 1.58
C PRO A 161 23.19 -9.87 1.92
N VAL A 162 23.06 -10.25 3.20
CA VAL A 162 23.20 -11.65 3.63
C VAL A 162 21.99 -12.47 3.20
N ALA A 163 20.79 -11.92 3.34
CA ALA A 163 19.56 -12.52 2.83
C ALA A 163 19.61 -12.69 1.30
N LEU A 164 20.10 -11.69 0.57
CA LEU A 164 20.28 -11.76 -0.88
C LEU A 164 21.27 -12.86 -1.29
N ASP A 165 22.41 -12.98 -0.61
CA ASP A 165 23.38 -14.04 -0.84
C ASP A 165 22.77 -15.43 -0.59
N LEU A 166 22.03 -15.59 0.50
CA LEU A 166 21.33 -16.83 0.80
C LEU A 166 20.29 -17.19 -0.27
N MET A 167 19.50 -16.22 -0.72
CA MET A 167 18.53 -16.42 -1.80
C MET A 167 19.20 -16.91 -3.09
N LYS A 168 20.34 -16.33 -3.46
CA LYS A 168 21.13 -16.75 -4.64
C LYS A 168 21.66 -18.18 -4.49
N LYS A 169 22.21 -18.52 -3.32
CA LYS A 169 22.69 -19.88 -3.02
C LYS A 169 21.58 -20.91 -3.11
N LEU A 170 20.40 -20.61 -2.56
CA LEU A 170 19.23 -21.51 -2.66
C LEU A 170 18.76 -21.66 -4.11
N LYS A 171 18.74 -20.56 -4.89
CA LYS A 171 18.39 -20.62 -6.31
C LYS A 171 19.36 -21.52 -7.09
N MET A 172 20.66 -21.37 -6.89
CA MET A 172 21.66 -22.21 -7.56
C MET A 172 21.60 -23.68 -7.13
N LEU A 173 21.29 -23.94 -5.86
CA LEU A 173 21.14 -25.31 -5.34
C LEU A 173 19.95 -26.03 -5.99
N LEU A 174 18.82 -25.34 -6.15
CA LEU A 174 17.58 -25.92 -6.65
C LEU A 174 17.47 -25.90 -8.18
N ASP A 175 18.10 -24.92 -8.85
CA ASP A 175 18.04 -24.72 -10.29
C ASP A 175 19.43 -24.34 -10.83
N PRO A 176 20.39 -25.28 -10.84
CA PRO A 176 21.77 -25.03 -11.24
C PRO A 176 21.91 -24.66 -12.72
N GLN A 177 20.92 -25.00 -13.55
CA GLN A 177 20.89 -24.66 -14.98
C GLN A 177 20.15 -23.34 -15.26
N GLY A 178 19.53 -22.72 -14.24
CA GLY A 178 18.83 -21.44 -14.37
C GLY A 178 17.58 -21.48 -15.26
N LEU A 179 16.92 -22.64 -15.38
CA LEU A 179 15.78 -22.84 -16.29
C LEU A 179 14.46 -22.36 -15.69
N LEU A 180 14.36 -22.33 -14.36
CA LEU A 180 13.13 -21.96 -13.68
C LEU A 180 13.02 -20.43 -13.60
N ASN A 181 12.35 -19.86 -14.60
CA ASN A 181 11.89 -18.47 -14.61
C ASN A 181 13.04 -17.43 -14.53
N PRO A 182 14.00 -17.46 -15.48
CA PRO A 182 15.20 -16.63 -15.43
C PRO A 182 14.88 -15.12 -15.38
N GLY A 183 15.70 -14.36 -14.66
CA GLY A 183 15.59 -12.90 -14.53
C GLY A 183 14.42 -12.42 -13.66
N LYS A 184 13.76 -13.30 -12.91
CA LYS A 184 12.72 -12.93 -11.94
C LYS A 184 13.20 -13.20 -10.51
N ILE A 185 12.85 -12.29 -9.60
CA ILE A 185 13.26 -12.25 -8.18
C ILE A 185 14.76 -11.96 -8.01
N LEU A 186 15.62 -12.74 -8.65
CA LEU A 186 17.07 -12.57 -8.64
C LEU A 186 17.54 -12.37 -10.09
N ALA A 187 18.55 -11.51 -10.25
CA ALA A 187 19.31 -11.39 -11.50
C ALA A 187 20.40 -12.45 -11.56
#